data_AF-A0A4R3H1H9-F1
#
_entry.id   AF-A0A4R3H1H9-F1
#
_cell.length_a   1.000
_cell.length_b   1.000
_cell.length_c   1.000
_cell.angle_alpha   90.00
_cell.angle_beta   90.00
_cell.angle_gamma   90.00
#
_symmetry.space_group_name_H-M   'P 1'
#
loop_
_entity.id
_entity.type
_entity.pdbx_description
1 polymer ?
#
loop_
_entity_poly.entity_id
_entity_poly.type
_entity_poly.pdbx_seq_one_letter_code
_entity_poly.pdbx_strand_id
1 'polypeptide(L)'
;MDFSIRNYSAVPLTLSIEPYCDQHEIPPGGEAIATLEDGKPHSIDFHPGNWVSLWDEGVKEAKVEIHSTYVSLTPKTAVDRP
;
A
#
# COMPACT_ATOMS: atom_id res chain seq x y z
N MET A 1 1.40 9.05 5.57
CA MET A 1 1.47 7.78 6.32
C MET A 1 1.74 6.66 5.33
N ASP A 2 2.60 5.70 5.67
CA ASP A 2 2.94 4.59 4.77
C ASP A 2 2.25 3.30 5.21
N PHE A 3 1.65 2.59 4.26
CA PHE A 3 1.01 1.29 4.42
C PHE A 3 1.71 0.25 3.57
N SER A 4 2.09 -0.87 4.19
CA SER A 4 2.63 -2.02 3.48
C SER A 4 1.52 -3.06 3.27
N ILE A 5 1.37 -3.50 2.02
CA ILE A 5 0.47 -4.58 1.60
C ILE A 5 1.33 -5.67 0.98
N ARG A 6 1.42 -6.82 1.65
CA ARG A 6 2.25 -7.95 1.23
C ARG A 6 1.42 -9.04 0.59
N ASN A 7 1.85 -9.49 -0.58
CA ASN A 7 1.23 -10.63 -1.25
C ASN A 7 1.85 -11.94 -0.75
N TYR A 8 1.12 -12.64 0.11
CA TYR A 8 1.49 -13.98 0.61
C TYR A 8 0.94 -15.12 -0.25
N SER A 9 0.17 -14.81 -1.28
CA SER A 9 -0.45 -15.83 -2.13
C SER A 9 0.51 -16.29 -3.23
N ALA A 10 0.16 -17.41 -3.88
CA ALA A 10 0.89 -17.95 -5.01
C ALA A 10 0.53 -17.28 -6.35
N VAL A 11 -0.37 -16.30 -6.35
CA VAL A 11 -0.85 -15.59 -7.54
C VAL A 11 -0.74 -14.07 -7.34
N PRO A 12 -0.79 -13.26 -8.41
CA PRO A 12 -0.75 -11.80 -8.24
C PRO A 12 -1.93 -11.30 -7.40
N LEU A 13 -1.67 -10.26 -6.60
CA LEU A 13 -2.66 -9.55 -5.79
C LEU A 13 -2.92 -8.19 -6.43
N THR A 14 -4.17 -7.90 -6.77
CA THR A 14 -4.55 -6.59 -7.29
C THR A 14 -4.79 -5.63 -6.14
N LEU A 15 -4.15 -4.46 -6.18
CA LEU A 15 -4.42 -3.32 -5.31
C LEU A 15 -5.12 -2.24 -6.13
N SER A 16 -6.33 -1.85 -5.71
CA SER A 16 -7.08 -0.74 -6.28
C SER A 16 -7.07 0.45 -5.33
N ILE A 17 -6.75 1.63 -5.84
CA ILE A 17 -6.79 2.89 -5.10
C ILE A 17 -8.08 3.63 -5.44
N GLU A 18 -8.93 3.80 -4.43
CA GLU A 18 -10.22 4.47 -4.56
C GLU A 18 -10.18 5.87 -3.91
N PRO A 19 -10.93 6.86 -4.45
CA PRO A 19 -11.84 6.79 -5.59
C PRO A 19 -11.16 6.99 -6.97
N TYR A 20 -9.83 7.04 -7.02
CA TYR A 20 -9.06 7.37 -8.23
C TYR A 20 -9.08 6.28 -9.31
N CYS A 21 -9.55 5.07 -8.97
CA CYS A 21 -9.60 3.91 -9.85
C CYS A 21 -8.22 3.52 -10.40
N ASP A 22 -7.15 3.81 -9.66
CA ASP A 22 -5.80 3.37 -10.02
C ASP A 22 -5.60 1.91 -9.58
N GLN A 23 -4.91 1.11 -10.37
CA GLN A 23 -4.73 -0.31 -10.12
C GLN A 23 -3.28 -0.72 -10.28
N HIS A 24 -2.80 -1.48 -9.30
CA HIS A 24 -1.47 -2.02 -9.27
C HIS A 24 -1.49 -3.52 -9.03
N GLU A 25 -0.59 -4.22 -9.70
CA GLU A 25 -0.40 -5.65 -9.49
C GLU A 25 0.80 -5.88 -8.56
N ILE A 26 0.56 -6.58 -7.45
CA ILE A 26 1.60 -7.01 -6.52
C ILE A 26 1.95 -8.47 -6.85
N PRO A 27 3.18 -8.77 -7.29
CA PRO A 27 3.56 -10.13 -7.66
C PRO A 27 3.55 -11.07 -6.45
N PRO A 28 3.46 -12.41 -6.65
CA PRO A 28 3.62 -13.39 -5.57
C PRO A 28 4.91 -13.15 -4.77
N GLY A 29 4.81 -13.05 -3.44
CA GLY A 29 5.96 -12.74 -2.57
C GLY A 29 6.44 -11.27 -2.63
N GLY A 30 5.74 -10.42 -3.39
CA GLY A 30 5.99 -8.99 -3.49
C GLY A 30 5.22 -8.14 -2.48
N GLU A 31 5.48 -6.84 -2.51
CA GLU A 31 4.91 -5.86 -1.59
C GLU A 31 4.54 -4.58 -2.33
N ALA A 32 3.41 -3.99 -1.97
CA ALA A 32 3.12 -2.59 -2.27
C ALA A 32 3.37 -1.73 -1.03
N ILE A 33 4.01 -0.58 -1.22
CA ILE A 33 4.08 0.49 -0.23
C ILE A 33 3.20 1.63 -0.75
N ALA A 34 2.07 1.87 -0.08
CA ALA A 34 1.17 2.97 -0.37
C ALA A 34 1.42 4.13 0.61
N THR A 35 1.80 5.29 0.11
CA THR A 35 1.96 6.53 0.88
C THR A 35 0.72 7.39 0.72
N LEU A 36 -0.02 7.53 1.82
CA LEU A 36 -1.25 8.32 1.95
C LEU A 36 -0.99 9.66 2.65
N GLU A 37 -1.92 10.61 2.50
CA GLU A 37 -1.89 11.86 3.25
C GLU A 37 -2.09 11.60 4.77
N ASP A 38 -1.23 12.19 5.61
CA ASP A 38 -1.32 11.97 7.05
C ASP A 38 -2.51 12.72 7.67
N GLY A 39 -3.15 12.10 8.68
CA GLY A 39 -4.33 12.67 9.35
C GLY A 39 -5.62 12.64 8.53
N LYS A 40 -5.65 11.93 7.39
CA LYS A 40 -6.85 11.75 6.57
C LYS A 40 -7.48 10.37 6.78
N PRO A 41 -8.83 10.27 6.79
CA PRO A 41 -9.50 8.98 6.83
C PRO A 41 -9.11 8.10 5.64
N HIS A 42 -8.90 6.82 5.92
CA HIS A 42 -8.57 5.79 4.95
C HIS A 42 -9.18 4.47 5.40
N SER A 43 -9.47 3.58 4.45
CA SER A 43 -9.91 2.22 4.73
C SER A 43 -9.24 1.22 3.80
N ILE A 44 -9.08 -0.01 4.30
CA ILE A 44 -8.54 -1.14 3.53
C ILE A 44 -9.56 -2.25 3.57
N ASP A 45 -9.95 -2.70 2.39
CA ASP A 45 -10.93 -3.77 2.21
C ASP A 45 -10.28 -4.93 1.44
N PHE A 46 -10.36 -6.13 2.00
CA PHE A 46 -9.86 -7.36 1.37
C PHE A 46 -11.03 -8.09 0.71
N HIS A 47 -10.90 -8.34 -0.59
CA HIS A 47 -11.95 -8.94 -1.40
C HIS A 47 -11.58 -10.38 -1.81
N PRO A 48 -12.57 -11.23 -2.09
CA PRO A 48 -12.34 -12.51 -2.75
C PRO A 48 -11.59 -12.33 -4.08
N GLY A 49 -10.79 -13.32 -4.47
CA GLY A 49 -10.10 -13.31 -5.77
C GLY A 49 -8.75 -12.58 -5.80
N ASN A 50 -8.07 -12.43 -4.65
CA ASN A 50 -6.78 -11.74 -4.52
C ASN A 50 -6.85 -10.29 -4.98
N TRP A 51 -7.78 -9.56 -4.38
CA TRP A 51 -8.00 -8.15 -4.61
C TRP A 51 -8.07 -7.40 -3.28
N VAL A 52 -7.47 -6.22 -3.23
CA VAL A 52 -7.54 -5.27 -2.11
C VAL A 52 -7.93 -3.91 -2.64
N SER A 53 -8.90 -3.27 -2.01
CA SER A 53 -9.19 -1.84 -2.23
C SER A 53 -8.60 -1.03 -1.07
N LEU A 54 -7.88 0.03 -1.42
CA LEU A 54 -7.41 1.06 -0.51
C LEU A 54 -8.13 2.36 -0.86
N TRP A 55 -9.00 2.81 0.04
CA TRP A 55 -9.72 4.06 -0.13
C TRP A 55 -9.04 5.17 0.69
N ASP A 56 -8.85 6.33 0.06
CA ASP A 56 -8.18 7.49 0.65
C ASP A 56 -8.99 8.78 0.43
N GLU A 57 -9.37 9.47 1.52
CA GLU A 57 -9.97 10.82 1.47
C GLU A 57 -8.91 11.94 1.39
N GLY A 58 -7.64 11.58 1.19
CA GLY A 58 -6.57 12.51 0.87
C GLY A 58 -6.94 13.44 -0.28
N VAL A 59 -6.53 14.70 -0.17
CA VAL A 59 -6.66 15.68 -1.28
C VAL A 59 -5.57 15.41 -2.33
N LYS A 60 -4.48 14.75 -1.91
CA LYS A 60 -3.41 14.29 -2.78
C LYS A 60 -3.64 12.83 -3.12
N GLU A 61 -3.32 12.49 -4.37
CA GLU A 61 -3.28 11.09 -4.81
C GLU A 61 -2.29 10.28 -3.96
N ALA A 62 -2.72 9.08 -3.58
CA ALA A 62 -1.86 8.09 -2.96
C ALA A 62 -0.71 7.75 -3.90
N LYS A 63 0.50 7.62 -3.36
CA LYS A 63 1.65 7.10 -4.12
C LYS A 63 1.80 5.62 -3.83
N VAL A 64 1.98 4.81 -4.86
CA VAL A 64 2.17 3.36 -4.70
C VAL A 64 3.50 2.95 -5.32
N GLU A 65 4.33 2.27 -4.53
CA GLU A 65 5.57 1.65 -4.96
C GLU A 65 5.42 0.14 -4.89
N ILE A 66 5.77 -0.56 -5.98
CA ILE A 66 5.71 -2.02 -6.06
C ILE A 66 7.10 -2.62 -6.00
N HIS A 67 7.28 -3.58 -5.10
CA HIS A 67 8.50 -4.33 -4.91
C HIS A 67 8.27 -5.82 -5.20
N SER A 68 9.18 -6.44 -5.93
CA SER A 68 9.10 -7.87 -6.25
C SER A 68 9.39 -8.80 -5.06
N THR A 69 9.86 -8.23 -3.95
CA THR A 69 10.15 -8.93 -2.69
C THR A 69 9.77 -8.05 -1.51
N TYR A 70 9.49 -8.65 -0.35
CA TYR A 70 9.23 -7.88 0.88
C TYR A 70 10.41 -7.00 1.26
N VAL A 71 10.13 -5.72 1.44
CA VAL A 71 11.08 -4.74 1.96
C VAL A 71 10.98 -4.76 3.48
N SER A 72 12.14 -4.88 4.13
CA SER A 72 12.21 -4.61 5.56
C SER A 72 12.09 -3.09 5.74
N LEU A 73 10.91 -2.62 6.11
CA LEU A 73 10.75 -1.26 6.60
C LEU A 73 11.53 -1.16 7.91
N THR A 74 12.80 -0.79 7.84
CA THR A 74 13.51 -0.33 9.04
C THR A 74 12.74 0.90 9.52
N PRO A 75 12.21 0.93 10.75
CA PRO A 75 11.62 2.15 11.26
C PRO A 75 12.66 3.24 11.10
N LYS A 76 12.33 4.34 10.41
CA LYS A 76 13.14 5.56 10.50
C LYS A 76 13.13 5.95 11.98
N THR A 77 14.16 5.55 12.71
CA THR A 77 14.39 5.98 14.08
C THR A 77 14.30 7.49 14.09
N ALA A 78 13.38 8.02 14.88
CA ALA A 78 13.30 9.43 15.20
C ALA A 78 14.54 9.84 16.00
N VAL A 79 15.67 10.10 15.34
CA VAL A 79 16.86 10.76 15.91
C VAL A 79 17.59 11.36 14.69
N ASP A 80 17.63 12.68 14.48
CA ASP A 80 18.53 13.56 15.21
C ASP A 80 17.87 14.84 15.69
N ARG A 81 17.89 15.03 17.01
CA ARG A 81 17.93 16.35 17.65
C ARG A 81 19.23 16.41 18.45
N PRO A 82 20.17 17.26 18.03
CA PRO A 82 20.80 18.19 18.94
C PRO A 82 20.22 19.60 18.76
#